data_AF-A0A7K2M201-F1
#
_entry.id   AF-A0A7K2M201-F1
#
_cell.length_a   1.000
_cell.length_b   1.000
_cell.length_c   1.000
_cell.angle_alpha   90.00
_cell.angle_beta   90.00
_cell.angle_gamma   90.00
#
_symmetry.space_group_name_H-M   'P 1'
#
loop_
_entity.id
_entity.type
_entity.pdbx_description
1 polymer ?
#
loop_
_entity_poly.entity_id
_entity_poly.type
_entity_poly.pdbx_seq_one_letter_code
_entity_poly.pdbx_strand_id
1 'polypeptide(L)' 'LAGRWSDAAAPGLAAFLADAQTRVKGYADDRTAAAVWEA' A
#
# COMPACT_ATOMS: atom_id res chain seq x y z
N LEU A 1 5.01 -7.60 -6.14
CA LEU A 1 4.52 -7.20 -4.81
C LEU A 1 5.10 -8.11 -3.72
N ALA A 2 4.97 -9.43 -3.85
CA ALA A 2 5.39 -10.42 -2.83
C ALA A 2 6.77 -10.16 -2.19
N GLY A 3 7.84 -10.01 -2.99
CA GLY A 3 9.18 -9.76 -2.43
C GLY A 3 9.42 -8.39 -1.79
N ARG A 4 8.51 -7.41 -1.98
CA ARG A 4 8.58 -6.09 -1.33
C ARG A 4 7.83 -6.04 -0.01
N TRP A 5 6.95 -7.01 0.23
CA TRP A 5 6.08 -7.08 1.41
C TRP A 5 6.48 -8.26 2.33
N SER A 6 7.57 -8.95 2.00
CA SER A 6 8.10 -10.06 2.77
C SER A 6 8.98 -9.63 3.96
N ASP A 7 9.32 -8.34 4.06
CA ASP A 7 10.11 -7.83 5.17
C ASP A 7 9.28 -7.80 6.46
N ALA A 8 9.94 -8.11 7.58
CA ALA A 8 9.32 -8.13 8.90
C ALA A 8 8.87 -6.73 9.36
N ALA A 9 9.45 -5.66 8.82
CA ALA A 9 9.08 -4.29 9.14
C ALA A 9 8.09 -3.73 8.10
N ALA A 10 7.10 -2.99 8.60
CA ALA A 10 6.20 -2.25 7.73
C ALA A 10 6.95 -1.21 6.89
N PRO A 11 6.59 -1.04 5.60
CA PRO A 11 7.14 0.03 4.78
C PRO A 11 6.71 1.39 5.32
N GLY A 12 7.54 2.41 5.11
CA GLY A 12 7.14 3.79 5.37
C GLY A 12 5.95 4.22 4.50
N LEU A 13 5.22 5.25 4.94
CA LEU A 13 3.99 5.72 4.30
C LEU A 13 4.13 5.96 2.79
N ALA A 14 5.24 6.56 2.35
CA ALA A 14 5.46 6.84 0.93
C ALA A 14 5.58 5.56 0.09
N ALA A 15 6.29 4.55 0.60
CA ALA A 15 6.44 3.26 -0.08
C ALA A 15 5.11 2.48 -0.09
N PHE A 16 4.36 2.52 1.02
CA PHE A 16 3.01 1.95 1.08
C PHE A 16 2.07 2.57 0.04
N LEU A 17 2.00 3.90 -0.04
CA LEU A 17 1.11 4.59 -0.99
C LEU A 17 1.51 4.36 -2.45
N ALA A 18 2.81 4.26 -2.74
CA ALA A 18 3.32 3.93 -4.06
C ALA A 18 2.87 2.52 -4.52
N ASP A 19 2.77 1.57 -3.60
CA ASP A 19 2.34 0.20 -3.88
C ASP A 19 0.82 0.04 -3.92
N ALA A 20 0.10 0.71 -3.02
CA ALA A 20 -1.35 0.56 -2.89
C ALA A 20 -2.13 1.21 -4.05
N GLN A 21 -1.54 2.21 -4.72
CA GLN A 21 -2.08 2.84 -5.94
C GLN A 21 -3.60 3.12 -5.89
N THR A 22 -4.08 3.66 -4.78
CA THR A 22 -5.53 3.90 -4.57
C THR A 22 -6.11 4.88 -5.59
N ARG A 23 -5.28 5.77 -6.16
CA ARG A 23 -5.65 6.69 -7.25
C ARG A 23 -5.61 5.98 -8.61
N VAL A 24 -6.76 5.82 -9.26
CA VAL A 24 -6.87 5.38 -10.66
C VAL A 24 -7.53 6.49 -11.49
N LYS A 25 -6.88 6.86 -12.60
CA LYS A 25 -7.38 7.90 -13.49
C LYS A 25 -8.76 7.53 -14.04
N GLY A 26 -9.70 8.47 -14.00
CA GLY A 26 -11.05 8.29 -14.53
C GLY A 26 -12.01 7.55 -13.59
N TYR A 27 -11.55 7.16 -12.39
CA TYR A 27 -12.39 6.57 -11.36
C TYR A 27 -12.54 7.59 -10.22
N ALA A 28 -13.75 8.14 -10.08
CA ALA A 28 -14.05 9.21 -9.12
C ALA A 28 -14.30 8.69 -7.69
N ASP A 29 -14.39 7.36 -7.52
CA ASP A 29 -14.67 6.77 -6.23
C ASP A 29 -13.48 6.90 -5.28
N ASP A 30 -13.79 7.23 -4.03
CA ASP A 30 -12.83 7.19 -2.94
C ASP A 30 -12.36 5.76 -2.72
N ARG A 31 -11.04 5.57 -2.67
CA ARG A 31 -10.42 4.27 -2.43
C ARG A 31 -9.58 4.32 -1.17
N THR A 32 -9.86 3.38 -0.27
CA THR A 32 -9.14 3.18 0.99
C THR A 32 -8.25 1.95 0.89
N ALA A 33 -7.04 2.03 1.44
CA ALA A 33 -6.14 0.89 1.58
C ALA A 33 -5.63 0.80 3.03
N ALA A 34 -5.48 -0.42 3.52
CA ALA A 34 -4.91 -0.73 4.83
C ALA A 34 -4.02 -1.97 4.69
N ALA A 35 -2.97 -2.04 5.51
CA ALA A 35 -2.10 -3.21 5.61
C ALA A 35 -1.67 -3.39 7.07
N VAL A 36 -1.41 -4.64 7.44
CA VAL A 36 -1.12 -5.08 8.81
C VAL A 36 0.23 -5.79 8.81
N TRP A 37 1.06 -5.48 9.79
CA TRP A 37 2.31 -6.17 10.08
C TRP A 37 2.27 -6.64 11.53
N GLU A 38 2.69 -7.88 11.73
CA GLU A 38 2.96 -8.42 13.05
C GLU A 38 4.39 -8.01 13.45
N ALA A 39 4.60 -7.67 14.72
CA ALA A 39 5.90 -7.24 15.27
C ALA A 39 6.71 -8.43 15.80
#